data_AF-A0A4V4N8N8-F1
#
_entry.id   AF-A0A4V4N8N8-F1
#
_cell.length_a   1.000
_cell.length_b   1.000
_cell.length_c   1.000
_cell.angle_alpha   90.00
_cell.angle_beta   90.00
_cell.angle_gamma   90.00
#
_symmetry.space_group_name_H-M   'P 1'
#
loop_
_entity.id
_entity.type
_entity.pdbx_description
1 polymer ?
#
loop_
_entity_poly.entity_id
_entity_poly.type
_entity_poly.pdbx_seq_one_letter_code
_entity_poly.pdbx_strand_id
1 'polypeptide(L)'
;MHPDSSVPATTAASPLRSRALWLLPTLAVTLVMACLAATYLGGLVNTDANLSGFPLAVVNSDAGATAPDGSPVRVGDEVAAGLLAGLDGDEFDVEELSAAEADERMGDGSLYGVVVLPETLSADVLGWAASAAGASPEGEGAARPTVELATNTRAGSMAASIASAAGQRALAEVDARVGQQLTEQVRLQLDAADAGPLSAVETAALASPLDVEVTAYDPLPSGTGRGLSAFYYALLLVMAGFSGSIGATTLIDARLGFVPDEMGPRYRHRPHSGLSRRTTLALKWAVMGLAAVCVSTVYVAIGAALGMPIDHPWLLWVFGFAMIWSIAIVVNAVNALVGNLGMTVNLFIFIVLALPSAGGTLPLEAVPPFIRWLGSFEPMHQVYVGARAILYFDGGWDAGLGRALVAAGVAAALGLLVGLVGTRAYDRRGLGRVHREVRAEGLTAEPASA
;
A
#
# COMPACT_ATOMS: atom_id res chain seq x y z
N MET A 1 71.05 14.12 17.39
CA MET A 1 71.54 12.75 17.12
C MET A 1 71.41 11.93 18.40
N HIS A 2 70.28 11.24 18.57
CA HIS A 2 70.11 9.95 19.26
C HIS A 2 68.65 9.49 19.05
N PRO A 3 68.40 8.18 18.95
CA PRO A 3 67.48 7.58 17.99
C PRO A 3 66.33 6.84 18.69
N ASP A 4 65.37 6.42 17.88
CA ASP A 4 64.56 5.21 18.02
C ASP A 4 63.96 4.87 19.40
N SER A 5 62.73 5.34 19.60
CA SER A 5 61.71 4.55 20.27
C SER A 5 60.91 3.77 19.21
N SER A 6 61.52 2.72 18.65
CA SER A 6 60.81 1.74 17.83
C SER A 6 59.93 0.90 18.75
N VAL A 7 58.64 1.27 18.83
CA VAL A 7 57.62 0.38 19.38
C VAL A 7 57.65 -0.90 18.54
N PRO A 8 57.87 -2.09 19.12
CA PRO A 8 57.89 -3.31 18.35
C PRO A 8 56.52 -3.50 17.71
N ALA A 9 56.47 -3.39 16.39
CA ALA A 9 55.31 -3.81 15.61
C ALA A 9 55.19 -5.33 15.77
N THR A 10 54.50 -5.77 16.81
CA THR A 10 53.97 -7.13 16.87
C THR A 10 53.22 -7.34 15.57
N THR A 11 53.73 -8.23 14.72
CA THR A 11 53.10 -8.74 13.51
C THR A 11 51.87 -9.53 13.91
N ALA A 12 50.85 -8.81 14.39
CA ALA A 12 49.49 -9.31 14.42
C ALA A 12 49.17 -9.74 12.99
N ALA A 13 48.83 -11.03 12.82
CA ALA A 13 48.44 -11.55 11.52
C ALA A 13 47.44 -10.58 10.89
N SER A 14 47.74 -10.10 9.67
CA SER A 14 46.93 -9.06 9.04
C SER A 14 45.45 -9.44 9.13
N PRO A 15 44.58 -8.58 9.68
CA PRO A 15 43.17 -8.89 9.88
C PRO A 15 42.49 -9.30 8.56
N LEU A 16 43.04 -8.88 7.42
CA LEU A 16 42.66 -9.25 6.06
C LEU A 16 42.74 -10.76 5.77
N ARG A 17 43.49 -11.54 6.56
CA ARG A 17 43.58 -13.00 6.40
C ARG A 17 42.50 -13.77 7.19
N SER A 18 41.74 -13.08 8.04
CA SER A 18 40.65 -13.71 8.81
C SER A 18 39.50 -14.09 7.90
N ARG A 19 39.21 -15.39 7.76
CA ARG A 19 38.02 -15.86 7.03
C ARG A 19 36.72 -15.32 7.62
N ALA A 20 36.66 -15.14 8.94
CA ALA A 20 35.48 -14.60 9.61
C ALA A 20 35.21 -13.14 9.22
N LEU A 21 36.27 -12.33 9.00
CA LEU A 21 36.14 -10.94 8.56
C LEU A 21 35.46 -10.83 7.19
N TRP A 22 35.71 -11.78 6.30
CA TRP A 22 35.12 -11.80 4.96
C TRP A 22 33.77 -12.53 4.92
N LEU A 23 33.70 -13.73 5.50
CA LEU A 23 32.51 -14.58 5.41
C LEU A 23 31.31 -14.02 6.17
N LEU A 24 31.50 -13.44 7.36
CA LEU A 24 30.37 -13.02 8.19
C LEU A 24 29.59 -11.84 7.58
N PRO A 25 30.22 -10.72 7.15
CA PRO A 25 29.49 -9.63 6.49
C PRO A 25 28.91 -10.06 5.15
N THR A 26 29.64 -10.88 4.38
CA THR A 26 29.17 -11.37 3.08
C THR A 26 27.92 -12.22 3.25
N LEU A 27 27.95 -13.22 4.14
CA LEU A 27 26.79 -14.08 4.40
C LEU A 27 25.60 -13.27 4.94
N ALA A 28 25.84 -12.32 5.85
CA ALA A 28 24.79 -11.46 6.37
C ALA A 28 24.12 -10.65 5.25
N VAL A 29 24.90 -9.98 4.40
CA VAL A 29 24.36 -9.21 3.27
C VAL A 29 23.65 -10.12 2.27
N THR A 30 24.24 -11.25 1.90
CA THR A 30 23.61 -12.22 0.98
C THR A 30 22.28 -12.71 1.52
N LEU A 31 22.18 -13.04 2.81
CA LEU A 31 20.93 -13.52 3.40
C LEU A 31 19.84 -12.42 3.40
N VAL A 32 20.20 -11.19 3.79
CA VAL A 32 19.27 -10.06 3.76
C VAL A 32 18.79 -9.78 2.34
N MET A 33 19.72 -9.71 1.37
CA MET A 33 19.38 -9.43 -0.03
C MET A 33 18.61 -10.57 -0.69
N ALA A 34 18.89 -11.82 -0.34
CA ALA A 34 18.10 -12.96 -0.80
C ALA A 34 16.67 -12.92 -0.25
N CYS A 35 16.49 -12.54 1.03
CA CYS A 35 15.16 -12.34 1.61
C CYS A 35 14.41 -11.19 0.93
N LEU A 36 15.08 -10.07 0.65
CA LEU A 36 14.50 -8.95 -0.09
C LEU A 36 14.09 -9.37 -1.51
N ALA A 37 14.96 -10.06 -2.24
CA ALA A 37 14.64 -10.57 -3.57
C ALA A 37 13.46 -11.55 -3.54
N ALA A 38 13.44 -12.49 -2.59
CA ALA A 38 12.36 -13.46 -2.45
C ALA A 38 11.00 -12.82 -2.13
N THR A 39 10.98 -11.82 -1.24
CA THR A 39 9.75 -11.12 -0.86
C THR A 39 9.24 -10.18 -1.95
N TYR A 40 10.14 -9.46 -2.63
CA TYR A 40 9.77 -8.51 -3.68
C TYR A 40 9.35 -9.24 -4.97
N LEU A 41 10.12 -10.23 -5.42
CA LEU A 41 9.79 -10.98 -6.63
C LEU A 41 8.65 -11.98 -6.37
N GLY A 42 8.62 -12.61 -5.20
CA GLY A 42 7.57 -13.58 -4.85
C GLY A 42 6.17 -12.98 -4.86
N GLY A 43 6.02 -11.70 -4.49
CA GLY A 43 4.75 -10.99 -4.57
C GLY A 43 4.36 -10.51 -5.98
N LEU A 44 5.34 -10.29 -6.87
CA LEU A 44 5.08 -9.72 -8.21
C LEU A 44 4.88 -10.76 -9.33
N VAL A 45 5.52 -11.93 -9.23
CA VAL A 45 5.63 -12.83 -10.40
C VAL A 45 4.29 -13.50 -10.76
N ASN A 46 3.45 -13.81 -9.78
CA ASN A 46 2.16 -14.47 -10.00
C ASN A 46 1.05 -13.77 -9.21
N THR A 47 0.53 -12.66 -9.73
CA THR A 47 -0.59 -11.93 -9.09
C THR A 47 -1.91 -12.70 -9.21
N ASP A 48 -2.16 -13.30 -10.37
CA ASP A 48 -3.42 -13.99 -10.65
C ASP A 48 -3.59 -15.21 -9.75
N ALA A 49 -2.52 -15.98 -9.52
CA ALA A 49 -2.54 -17.15 -8.65
C ALA A 49 -2.74 -16.85 -7.15
N ASN A 50 -2.68 -15.58 -6.75
CA ASN A 50 -2.84 -15.16 -5.35
C ASN A 50 -4.10 -14.31 -5.14
N LEU A 51 -4.90 -14.09 -6.19
CA LEU A 51 -6.12 -13.31 -6.08
C LEU A 51 -7.09 -14.01 -5.12
N SER A 52 -7.49 -13.32 -4.05
CA SER A 52 -8.37 -13.90 -3.04
C SER A 52 -9.29 -12.86 -2.44
N GLY A 53 -10.60 -13.06 -2.58
CA GLY A 53 -11.63 -12.14 -2.11
C GLY A 53 -11.41 -10.71 -2.61
N PHE A 54 -11.23 -10.54 -3.92
CA PHE A 54 -11.08 -9.25 -4.58
C PHE A 54 -12.44 -8.52 -4.68
N PRO A 55 -12.64 -7.38 -3.98
CA PRO A 55 -13.96 -6.73 -3.89
C PRO A 55 -14.44 -6.15 -5.23
N LEU A 56 -15.58 -6.65 -5.70
CA LEU A 56 -16.37 -6.13 -6.81
C LEU A 56 -17.83 -6.07 -6.40
N ALA A 57 -18.62 -5.23 -7.06
CA ALA A 57 -20.05 -5.20 -6.83
C ALA A 57 -20.85 -5.11 -8.11
N VAL A 58 -22.13 -5.45 -7.99
CA VAL A 58 -23.14 -5.20 -9.00
C VAL A 58 -24.23 -4.32 -8.36
N VAL A 59 -24.62 -3.26 -9.06
CA VAL A 59 -25.77 -2.42 -8.71
C VAL A 59 -26.82 -2.65 -9.78
N ASN A 60 -27.89 -3.35 -9.41
CA ASN A 60 -29.02 -3.58 -10.30
C ASN A 60 -30.10 -2.53 -10.04
N SER A 61 -30.22 -1.55 -10.95
CA SER A 61 -31.31 -0.57 -10.90
C SER A 61 -32.44 -0.90 -11.88
N ASP A 62 -32.30 -1.95 -12.68
CA ASP A 62 -33.25 -2.31 -13.74
C ASP A 62 -34.66 -2.55 -13.16
N ALA A 63 -35.65 -1.83 -13.70
CA ALA A 63 -37.04 -1.98 -13.27
C ALA A 63 -37.72 -3.22 -13.91
N GLY A 64 -37.04 -3.85 -14.88
CA GLY A 64 -37.62 -4.84 -15.77
C GLY A 64 -38.53 -4.20 -16.82
N ALA A 65 -38.91 -5.00 -17.81
CA ALA A 65 -39.82 -4.59 -18.87
C ALA A 65 -40.87 -5.68 -19.13
N THR A 66 -41.87 -5.36 -19.95
CA THR A 66 -42.87 -6.33 -20.39
C THR A 66 -42.74 -6.51 -21.90
N ALA A 67 -42.55 -7.74 -22.34
CA ALA A 67 -42.49 -8.07 -23.77
C ALA A 67 -43.87 -7.88 -24.44
N PRO A 68 -43.93 -7.79 -25.78
CA PRO A 68 -45.19 -7.63 -26.52
C PRO A 68 -46.23 -8.74 -26.26
N ASP A 69 -45.80 -9.92 -25.83
CA ASP A 69 -46.65 -11.06 -25.47
C ASP A 69 -47.19 -11.00 -24.02
N GLY A 70 -46.83 -9.96 -23.26
CA GLY A 70 -47.22 -9.76 -21.87
C GLY A 70 -46.33 -10.48 -20.85
N SER A 71 -45.26 -11.17 -21.29
CA SER A 71 -44.31 -11.81 -20.38
C SER A 71 -43.37 -10.79 -19.72
N PRO A 72 -43.01 -10.96 -18.44
CA PRO A 72 -42.04 -10.11 -17.78
C PRO A 72 -40.63 -10.46 -18.27
N VAL A 73 -39.84 -9.42 -18.61
CA VAL A 73 -38.45 -9.53 -19.02
C VAL A 73 -37.59 -8.79 -18.00
N ARG A 74 -36.58 -9.48 -17.46
CA ARG A 74 -35.72 -8.96 -16.40
C ARG A 74 -34.25 -9.23 -16.71
N VAL A 75 -33.75 -8.56 -17.73
CA VAL A 75 -32.36 -8.69 -18.16
C VAL A 75 -31.41 -8.26 -17.05
N GLY A 76 -31.76 -7.25 -16.25
CA GLY A 76 -30.94 -6.83 -15.11
C GLY A 76 -30.72 -7.94 -14.09
N ASP A 77 -31.79 -8.65 -13.70
CA ASP A 77 -31.70 -9.78 -12.75
C ASP A 77 -30.83 -10.91 -13.32
N GLU A 78 -30.95 -11.20 -14.61
CA GLU A 78 -30.15 -12.24 -15.30
C GLU A 78 -28.67 -11.84 -15.42
N VAL A 79 -28.39 -10.58 -15.75
CA VAL A 79 -27.03 -10.05 -15.82
C VAL A 79 -26.39 -10.06 -14.44
N ALA A 80 -27.09 -9.57 -13.41
CA ALA A 80 -26.59 -9.57 -12.03
C ALA A 80 -26.29 -11.00 -11.53
N ALA A 81 -27.22 -11.93 -11.72
CA ALA A 81 -27.00 -13.33 -11.35
C ALA A 81 -25.86 -13.97 -12.16
N GLY A 82 -25.74 -13.62 -13.44
CA GLY A 82 -24.66 -14.07 -14.33
C GLY A 82 -23.29 -13.58 -13.88
N LEU A 83 -23.17 -12.33 -13.43
CA LEU A 83 -21.94 -11.76 -12.89
C LEU A 83 -21.54 -12.40 -11.56
N LEU A 84 -22.51 -12.62 -10.66
CA LEU A 84 -22.29 -13.30 -9.38
C LEU A 84 -21.85 -14.76 -9.56
N ALA A 85 -22.35 -15.44 -10.59
CA ALA A 85 -22.03 -16.85 -10.85
C ALA A 85 -20.84 -17.06 -11.80
N GLY A 86 -20.51 -16.08 -12.63
CA GLY A 86 -19.47 -16.18 -13.68
C GLY A 86 -18.06 -15.85 -13.20
N LEU A 87 -17.94 -15.16 -12.06
CA LEU A 87 -16.66 -14.89 -11.42
C LEU A 87 -16.32 -16.00 -10.41
N ASP A 88 -15.04 -16.36 -10.33
CA ASP A 88 -14.56 -17.34 -9.36
C ASP A 88 -14.68 -16.76 -7.94
N GLY A 89 -15.55 -17.34 -7.11
CA GLY A 89 -15.83 -16.88 -5.75
C GLY A 89 -14.65 -17.05 -4.77
N ASP A 90 -13.64 -17.84 -5.11
CA ASP A 90 -12.40 -17.88 -4.33
C ASP A 90 -11.52 -16.66 -4.63
N GLU A 91 -11.54 -16.17 -5.88
CA GLU A 91 -10.74 -15.03 -6.34
C GLU A 91 -11.43 -13.68 -6.10
N PHE A 92 -12.73 -13.59 -6.39
CA PHE A 92 -13.53 -12.35 -6.37
C PHE A 92 -14.62 -12.42 -5.31
N ASP A 93 -14.69 -11.37 -4.50
CA ASP A 93 -15.79 -11.15 -3.55
C ASP A 93 -16.79 -10.21 -4.23
N VAL A 94 -17.81 -10.80 -4.87
CA VAL A 94 -18.81 -10.09 -5.67
C VAL A 94 -20.11 -10.05 -4.91
N GLU A 95 -20.61 -8.86 -4.63
CA GLU A 95 -21.87 -8.65 -3.92
C GLU A 95 -22.81 -7.77 -4.72
N GLU A 96 -24.12 -8.02 -4.60
CA GLU A 96 -25.12 -7.08 -5.08
C GLU A 96 -25.37 -6.01 -4.01
N LEU A 97 -25.17 -4.75 -4.35
CA LEU A 97 -25.27 -3.62 -3.43
C LEU A 97 -26.33 -2.62 -3.92
N SER A 98 -26.88 -1.83 -2.99
CA SER A 98 -27.64 -0.64 -3.38
C SER A 98 -26.70 0.41 -3.99
N ALA A 99 -27.23 1.31 -4.82
CA ALA A 99 -26.46 2.40 -5.42
C ALA A 99 -25.76 3.28 -4.35
N ALA A 100 -26.40 3.48 -3.20
CA ALA A 100 -25.84 4.26 -2.09
C ALA A 100 -24.67 3.53 -1.38
N GLU A 101 -24.81 2.22 -1.13
CA GLU A 101 -23.74 1.42 -0.52
C GLU A 101 -22.54 1.26 -1.46
N ALA A 102 -22.79 1.11 -2.76
CA ALA A 102 -21.74 1.07 -3.76
C ALA A 102 -20.99 2.41 -3.82
N ASP A 103 -21.69 3.54 -3.80
CA ASP A 103 -21.06 4.87 -3.77
C ASP A 103 -20.23 5.08 -2.51
N GLU A 104 -20.72 4.68 -1.34
CA GLU A 104 -19.98 4.74 -0.06
C GLU A 104 -18.69 3.90 -0.11
N ARG A 105 -18.77 2.64 -0.54
CA ARG A 105 -17.60 1.72 -0.61
C ARG A 105 -16.62 2.06 -1.73
N MET A 106 -17.09 2.69 -2.81
CA MET A 106 -16.20 3.27 -3.82
C MET A 106 -15.52 4.54 -3.28
N GLY A 107 -16.26 5.34 -2.51
CA GLY A 107 -15.80 6.58 -1.87
C GLY A 107 -14.80 6.39 -0.73
N ASP A 108 -14.78 5.23 -0.06
CA ASP A 108 -13.76 4.90 0.95
C ASP A 108 -12.60 4.04 0.41
N GLY A 109 -12.73 3.55 -0.83
CA GLY A 109 -11.74 2.72 -1.50
C GLY A 109 -11.70 1.27 -1.04
N SER A 110 -12.75 0.78 -0.39
CA SER A 110 -12.95 -0.64 -0.06
C SER A 110 -13.48 -1.47 -1.24
N LEU A 111 -14.04 -0.81 -2.26
CA LEU A 111 -14.47 -1.42 -3.52
C LEU A 111 -13.59 -0.98 -4.70
N TYR A 112 -13.16 -1.94 -5.53
CA TYR A 112 -12.26 -1.66 -6.67
C TYR A 112 -12.99 -1.45 -7.99
N GLY A 113 -14.22 -1.94 -8.12
CA GLY A 113 -15.07 -1.69 -9.27
C GLY A 113 -16.50 -2.14 -9.04
N VAL A 114 -17.42 -1.53 -9.77
CA VAL A 114 -18.85 -1.81 -9.73
C VAL A 114 -19.40 -1.88 -11.14
N VAL A 115 -20.25 -2.88 -11.40
CA VAL A 115 -21.07 -2.93 -12.62
C VAL A 115 -22.42 -2.30 -12.29
N VAL A 116 -22.81 -1.26 -13.02
CA VAL A 116 -24.08 -0.56 -12.84
C VAL A 116 -25.02 -0.91 -13.98
N LEU A 117 -26.15 -1.53 -13.65
CA LEU A 117 -27.22 -1.85 -14.57
C LEU A 117 -28.27 -0.73 -14.50
N PRO A 118 -28.51 0.02 -15.59
CA PRO A 118 -29.41 1.17 -15.57
C PRO A 118 -30.89 0.75 -15.41
N GLU A 119 -31.73 1.67 -14.95
CA GLU A 119 -33.16 1.44 -14.73
C GLU A 119 -33.92 0.98 -15.98
N THR A 120 -33.43 1.37 -17.16
CA THR A 120 -34.05 1.09 -18.46
C THR A 120 -33.48 -0.13 -19.17
N LEU A 121 -32.52 -0.85 -18.57
CA LEU A 121 -31.77 -1.92 -19.26
C LEU A 121 -32.68 -2.93 -19.97
N SER A 122 -33.67 -3.49 -19.27
CA SER A 122 -34.60 -4.45 -19.88
C SER A 122 -35.44 -3.84 -21.01
N ALA A 123 -35.84 -2.58 -20.89
CA ALA A 123 -36.61 -1.88 -21.92
C ALA A 123 -35.75 -1.61 -23.15
N ASP A 124 -34.50 -1.19 -22.95
CA ASP A 124 -33.53 -0.89 -24.01
C ASP A 124 -33.15 -2.16 -24.77
N VAL A 125 -32.97 -3.29 -24.07
CA VAL A 125 -32.67 -4.59 -24.73
C VAL A 125 -33.83 -5.03 -25.62
N LEU A 126 -35.07 -4.86 -25.17
CA LEU A 126 -36.24 -5.17 -26.01
C LEU A 126 -36.36 -4.22 -27.20
N GLY A 127 -36.12 -2.92 -26.99
CA GLY A 127 -36.08 -1.93 -28.07
C GLY A 127 -35.00 -2.24 -29.10
N TRP A 128 -33.80 -2.60 -28.63
CA TRP A 128 -32.69 -3.04 -29.46
C TRP A 128 -33.06 -4.28 -30.27
N ALA A 129 -33.64 -5.30 -29.63
CA ALA A 129 -34.04 -6.54 -30.30
C ALA A 129 -35.04 -6.31 -31.44
N ALA A 130 -36.06 -5.48 -31.18
CA ALA A 130 -37.04 -5.10 -32.19
C ALA A 130 -36.40 -4.32 -33.34
N SER A 131 -35.44 -3.43 -33.05
CA SER A 131 -34.72 -2.67 -34.08
C SER A 131 -33.77 -3.53 -34.90
N ALA A 132 -33.05 -4.44 -34.26
CA ALA A 132 -32.12 -5.38 -34.87
C ALA A 132 -32.85 -6.42 -35.72
N ALA A 133 -34.12 -6.71 -35.44
CA ALA A 133 -34.98 -7.58 -36.25
C ALA A 133 -35.72 -6.83 -37.38
N GLY A 134 -35.42 -5.54 -37.61
CA GLY A 134 -36.04 -4.74 -38.66
C GLY A 134 -37.49 -4.30 -38.38
N ALA A 135 -37.99 -4.45 -37.14
CA ALA A 135 -39.37 -4.14 -36.74
C ALA A 135 -39.59 -2.70 -36.23
N SER A 136 -38.59 -1.82 -36.33
CA SER A 136 -38.70 -0.43 -35.85
C SER A 136 -39.59 0.44 -36.75
N PRO A 137 -40.64 1.10 -36.21
CA PRO A 137 -41.58 1.89 -37.01
C PRO A 137 -41.02 3.19 -37.63
N GLU A 138 -39.88 3.72 -37.14
CA GLU A 138 -39.46 5.11 -37.44
C GLU A 138 -38.06 5.30 -38.05
N GLY A 139 -37.33 4.24 -38.39
CA GLY A 139 -36.06 4.37 -39.16
C GLY A 139 -34.86 4.98 -38.39
N GLU A 140 -35.04 5.38 -37.13
CA GLU A 140 -33.95 5.57 -36.18
C GLU A 140 -33.72 4.24 -35.45
N GLY A 141 -32.58 3.58 -35.72
CA GLY A 141 -32.21 2.35 -35.00
C GLY A 141 -32.00 2.66 -33.52
N ALA A 142 -32.59 1.85 -32.64
CA ALA A 142 -32.37 1.97 -31.20
C ALA A 142 -30.87 1.89 -30.90
N ALA A 143 -30.38 2.68 -29.95
CA ALA A 143 -29.00 2.57 -29.49
C ALA A 143 -28.80 1.22 -28.79
N ARG A 144 -27.57 0.69 -28.83
CA ARG A 144 -27.24 -0.51 -28.06
C ARG A 144 -27.36 -0.21 -26.56
N PRO A 145 -28.03 -1.05 -25.77
CA PRO A 145 -28.08 -0.95 -24.32
C PRO A 145 -26.68 -0.89 -23.74
N THR A 146 -26.41 0.11 -22.91
CA THR A 146 -25.10 0.30 -22.29
C THR A 146 -25.14 -0.16 -20.83
N VAL A 147 -24.12 -0.93 -20.43
CA VAL A 147 -23.83 -1.29 -19.05
C VAL A 147 -22.54 -0.59 -18.63
N GLU A 148 -22.55 0.07 -17.48
CA GLU A 148 -21.37 0.77 -16.98
C GLU A 148 -20.53 -0.15 -16.09
N LEU A 149 -19.22 -0.18 -16.33
CA LEU A 149 -18.21 -0.75 -15.44
C LEU A 149 -17.36 0.38 -14.87
N ALA A 150 -17.74 0.87 -13.69
CA ALA A 150 -17.04 1.95 -13.00
C ALA A 150 -15.89 1.37 -12.16
N THR A 151 -14.66 1.84 -12.40
CA THR A 151 -13.44 1.36 -11.75
C THR A 151 -12.82 2.39 -10.81
N ASN A 152 -12.31 1.95 -9.66
CA ASN A 152 -11.78 2.84 -8.62
C ASN A 152 -10.27 3.06 -8.75
N THR A 153 -9.87 4.03 -9.57
CA THR A 153 -8.45 4.37 -9.76
C THR A 153 -7.81 5.00 -8.52
N ARG A 154 -8.60 5.55 -7.59
CA ARG A 154 -8.15 6.13 -6.32
C ARG A 154 -7.73 5.05 -5.33
N ALA A 155 -8.44 3.92 -5.33
CA ALA A 155 -8.11 2.76 -4.51
C ALA A 155 -6.82 2.08 -5.00
N GLY A 156 -6.55 2.06 -6.31
CA GLY A 156 -5.26 1.67 -6.85
C GLY A 156 -5.30 1.36 -8.34
N SER A 157 -4.24 1.74 -9.08
CA SER A 157 -4.23 1.61 -10.54
C SER A 157 -4.23 0.16 -11.02
N MET A 158 -3.50 -0.73 -10.35
CA MET A 158 -3.48 -2.15 -10.68
C MET A 158 -4.82 -2.81 -10.31
N ALA A 159 -5.38 -2.46 -9.14
CA ALA A 159 -6.68 -2.97 -8.72
C ALA A 159 -7.78 -2.56 -9.71
N ALA A 160 -7.81 -1.29 -10.15
CA ALA A 160 -8.73 -0.84 -11.19
C ALA A 160 -8.56 -1.61 -12.51
N SER A 161 -7.32 -1.96 -12.90
CA SER A 161 -7.09 -2.77 -14.11
C SER A 161 -7.53 -4.23 -13.96
N ILE A 162 -7.36 -4.83 -12.77
CA ILE A 162 -7.86 -6.17 -12.45
C ILE A 162 -9.39 -6.17 -12.49
N ALA A 163 -10.03 -5.19 -11.83
CA ALA A 163 -11.49 -5.00 -11.85
C ALA A 163 -12.02 -4.83 -13.27
N SER A 164 -11.36 -4.00 -14.08
CA SER A 164 -11.73 -3.78 -15.48
C SER A 164 -11.65 -5.06 -16.31
N ALA A 165 -10.56 -5.82 -16.16
CA ALA A 165 -10.36 -7.07 -16.90
C ALA A 165 -11.34 -8.17 -16.47
N ALA A 166 -11.60 -8.31 -15.17
CA ALA A 166 -12.55 -9.26 -14.62
C ALA A 166 -13.98 -8.92 -15.05
N GLY A 167 -14.40 -7.66 -14.87
CA GLY A 167 -15.72 -7.17 -15.24
C GLY A 167 -15.99 -7.32 -16.74
N GLN A 168 -15.05 -6.95 -17.61
CA GLN A 168 -15.21 -7.12 -19.05
C GLN A 168 -15.33 -8.60 -19.46
N ARG A 169 -14.56 -9.51 -18.84
CA ARG A 169 -14.68 -10.95 -19.14
C ARG A 169 -16.04 -11.50 -18.70
N ALA A 170 -16.48 -11.16 -17.49
CA ALA A 170 -17.75 -11.62 -16.97
C ALA A 170 -18.93 -11.05 -17.78
N LEU A 171 -18.89 -9.76 -18.11
CA LEU A 171 -19.90 -9.11 -18.95
C LEU A 171 -19.91 -9.69 -20.37
N ALA A 172 -18.76 -10.03 -20.96
CA ALA A 172 -18.72 -10.68 -22.28
C ALA A 172 -19.37 -12.07 -22.27
N GLU A 173 -19.19 -12.85 -21.20
CA GLU A 173 -19.86 -14.15 -21.05
C GLU A 173 -21.38 -13.99 -20.87
N VAL A 174 -21.80 -13.02 -20.06
CA VAL A 174 -23.22 -12.70 -19.85
C VAL A 174 -23.86 -12.17 -21.13
N ASP A 175 -23.22 -11.24 -21.82
CA ASP A 175 -23.68 -10.67 -23.10
C ASP A 175 -23.91 -11.75 -24.15
N ALA A 176 -22.99 -12.72 -24.26
CA ALA A 176 -23.16 -13.86 -25.16
C ALA A 176 -24.38 -14.74 -24.80
N ARG A 177 -24.68 -14.92 -23.51
CA ARG A 177 -25.86 -15.69 -23.05
C ARG A 177 -27.16 -14.93 -23.31
N VAL A 178 -27.22 -13.65 -22.95
CA VAL A 178 -28.36 -12.77 -23.22
C VAL A 178 -28.61 -12.70 -24.72
N GLY A 179 -27.56 -12.54 -25.53
CA GLY A 179 -27.67 -12.50 -27.00
C GLY A 179 -28.20 -13.81 -27.61
N GLN A 180 -27.81 -14.96 -27.08
CA GLN A 180 -28.37 -16.26 -27.51
C GLN A 180 -29.87 -16.35 -27.21
N GLN A 181 -30.28 -16.03 -25.98
CA GLN A 181 -31.69 -16.05 -25.58
C GLN A 181 -32.52 -15.06 -26.38
N LEU A 182 -32.00 -13.86 -26.60
CA LEU A 182 -32.65 -12.81 -27.38
C LEU A 182 -32.82 -13.24 -28.84
N THR A 183 -31.78 -13.84 -29.44
CA THR A 183 -31.84 -14.37 -30.81
C THR A 183 -32.88 -15.47 -30.94
N GLU A 184 -32.99 -16.37 -29.96
CA GLU A 184 -34.01 -17.41 -29.93
C GLU A 184 -35.43 -16.84 -29.80
N GLN A 185 -35.63 -15.86 -28.91
CA GLN A 185 -36.93 -15.20 -28.73
C GLN A 185 -37.38 -14.47 -30.00
N VAL A 186 -36.48 -13.69 -30.63
CA VAL A 186 -36.78 -12.98 -31.89
C VAL A 186 -37.12 -13.97 -32.99
N ARG A 187 -36.37 -15.07 -33.10
CA ARG A 187 -36.64 -16.11 -34.09
C ARG A 187 -38.03 -16.73 -33.90
N LEU A 188 -38.42 -17.06 -32.66
CA LEU A 188 -39.76 -17.59 -32.37
C LEU A 188 -40.88 -16.60 -32.74
N GLN A 189 -40.66 -15.29 -32.55
CA GLN A 189 -41.61 -14.26 -32.95
C GLN A 189 -41.73 -14.13 -34.47
N LEU A 190 -40.61 -14.18 -35.21
CA LEU A 190 -40.61 -14.14 -36.67
C LEU A 190 -41.27 -15.37 -37.28
N ASP A 191 -41.02 -16.56 -36.70
CA ASP A 191 -41.68 -17.82 -37.10
C ASP A 191 -43.20 -17.74 -36.86
N ALA A 192 -43.64 -17.12 -35.75
CA ALA A 192 -45.06 -16.91 -35.47
C ALA A 192 -45.73 -15.87 -36.38
N ALA A 193 -44.96 -14.90 -36.88
CA ALA A 193 -45.42 -13.84 -37.78
C ALA A 193 -45.27 -14.18 -39.28
N ASP A 194 -44.72 -15.37 -39.61
CA ASP A 194 -44.39 -15.80 -40.98
C ASP A 194 -43.50 -14.79 -41.74
N ALA A 195 -42.61 -14.11 -41.01
CA ALA A 195 -41.81 -12.98 -41.49
C ALA A 195 -40.47 -13.38 -42.15
N GLY A 196 -40.16 -14.67 -42.22
CA GLY A 196 -38.92 -15.20 -42.78
C GLY A 196 -37.74 -15.23 -41.79
N PRO A 197 -36.60 -15.85 -42.17
CA PRO A 197 -35.46 -16.03 -41.27
C PRO A 197 -34.65 -14.74 -41.11
N LEU A 198 -34.01 -14.59 -39.95
CA LEU A 198 -33.02 -13.53 -39.69
C LEU A 198 -31.86 -13.61 -40.69
N SER A 199 -31.42 -12.47 -41.18
CA SER A 199 -30.19 -12.34 -41.94
C SER A 199 -28.95 -12.53 -41.04
N ALA A 200 -27.79 -12.74 -41.67
CA ALA A 200 -26.52 -12.88 -40.95
C ALA A 200 -26.15 -11.60 -40.18
N VAL A 201 -26.55 -10.42 -40.67
CA VAL A 201 -26.28 -9.13 -40.02
C VAL A 201 -27.14 -8.96 -38.77
N GLU A 202 -28.43 -9.28 -38.85
CA GLU A 202 -29.38 -9.19 -37.73
C GLU A 202 -29.03 -10.22 -36.64
N THR A 203 -28.66 -11.44 -37.03
CA THR A 203 -28.18 -12.47 -36.09
C THR A 203 -26.91 -12.01 -35.37
N ALA A 204 -25.96 -11.41 -36.08
CA ALA A 204 -24.73 -10.88 -35.47
C ALA A 204 -25.00 -9.68 -34.56
N ALA A 205 -26.00 -8.85 -34.88
CA ALA A 205 -26.42 -7.72 -34.06
C ALA A 205 -27.12 -8.14 -32.75
N LEU A 206 -27.84 -9.27 -32.77
CA LEU A 206 -28.50 -9.85 -31.61
C LEU A 206 -27.57 -10.70 -30.74
N ALA A 207 -26.45 -11.19 -31.28
CA ALA A 207 -25.51 -12.06 -30.55
C ALA A 207 -24.75 -11.34 -29.43
N SER A 208 -24.58 -10.02 -29.52
CA SER A 208 -23.96 -9.16 -28.50
C SER A 208 -24.81 -7.90 -28.33
N PRO A 209 -25.92 -7.98 -27.57
CA PRO A 209 -26.85 -6.87 -27.41
C PRO A 209 -26.32 -5.76 -26.48
N LEU A 210 -25.35 -6.03 -25.60
CA LEU A 210 -24.86 -5.08 -24.61
C LEU A 210 -23.58 -4.38 -25.08
N ASP A 211 -23.50 -3.07 -24.85
CA ASP A 211 -22.25 -2.31 -24.91
C ASP A 211 -21.72 -2.07 -23.49
N VAL A 212 -20.43 -2.26 -23.29
CA VAL A 212 -19.80 -2.11 -21.96
C VAL A 212 -18.98 -0.84 -21.94
N GLU A 213 -19.46 0.17 -21.22
CA GLU A 213 -18.74 1.41 -21.01
C GLU A 213 -17.88 1.32 -19.75
N VAL A 214 -16.56 1.35 -19.91
CA VAL A 214 -15.64 1.34 -18.77
C VAL A 214 -15.32 2.77 -18.36
N THR A 215 -15.79 3.17 -17.18
CA THR A 215 -15.57 4.50 -16.61
C THR A 215 -14.63 4.45 -15.40
N ALA A 216 -14.07 5.59 -15.04
CA ALA A 216 -13.35 5.75 -13.79
C ALA A 216 -14.27 6.44 -12.79
N TYR A 217 -14.55 5.78 -11.66
CA TYR A 217 -15.28 6.38 -10.56
C TYR A 217 -14.46 7.54 -9.98
N ASP A 218 -15.09 8.72 -9.89
CA ASP A 218 -14.50 9.97 -9.43
C ASP A 218 -13.05 10.17 -9.90
N PRO A 219 -12.83 10.43 -11.20
CA PRO A 219 -11.52 10.33 -11.83
C PRO A 219 -10.48 11.23 -11.17
N LEU A 220 -9.26 10.71 -11.02
CA LEU A 220 -8.17 11.46 -10.41
C LEU A 220 -7.76 12.67 -11.27
N PRO A 221 -7.50 13.83 -10.65
CA PRO A 221 -6.93 14.97 -11.36
C PRO A 221 -5.51 14.67 -11.88
N SER A 222 -5.03 15.54 -12.79
CA SER A 222 -3.64 15.50 -13.25
C SER A 222 -2.66 15.76 -12.10
N GLY A 223 -1.41 15.31 -12.24
CA GLY A 223 -0.38 15.46 -11.19
C GLY A 223 -0.39 14.38 -10.09
N THR A 224 -1.29 13.40 -10.16
CA THR A 224 -1.38 12.27 -9.20
C THR A 224 -0.53 11.06 -9.57
N GLY A 225 0.05 11.05 -10.78
CA GLY A 225 0.80 9.89 -11.29
C GLY A 225 -0.07 8.63 -11.41
N ARG A 226 -1.34 8.79 -11.83
CA ARG A 226 -2.34 7.70 -11.91
C ARG A 226 -2.61 7.03 -10.54
N GLY A 227 -2.64 7.84 -9.49
CA GLY A 227 -2.86 7.38 -8.12
C GLY A 227 -1.57 6.98 -7.37
N LEU A 228 -0.42 6.92 -8.03
CA LEU A 228 0.83 6.50 -7.38
C LEU A 228 1.45 7.57 -6.48
N SER A 229 1.05 8.85 -6.56
CA SER A 229 1.65 9.90 -5.73
C SER A 229 1.46 9.63 -4.23
N ALA A 230 0.30 9.13 -3.79
CA ALA A 230 0.07 8.72 -2.41
C ALA A 230 1.04 7.62 -1.93
N PHE A 231 1.34 6.64 -2.78
CA PHE A 231 2.31 5.58 -2.46
C PHE A 231 3.73 6.12 -2.32
N TYR A 232 4.19 6.96 -3.25
CA TYR A 232 5.51 7.57 -3.16
C TYR A 232 5.61 8.57 -1.99
N TYR A 233 4.53 9.30 -1.68
CA TYR A 233 4.48 10.17 -0.53
C TYR A 233 4.62 9.38 0.78
N ALA A 234 3.89 8.26 0.90
CA ALA A 234 4.04 7.34 2.04
C ALA A 234 5.46 6.77 2.16
N LEU A 235 6.06 6.37 1.03
CA LEU A 235 7.43 5.89 1.00
C LEU A 235 8.42 6.96 1.52
N LEU A 236 8.25 8.22 1.11
CA LEU A 236 9.05 9.34 1.60
C LEU A 236 8.91 9.52 3.12
N LEU A 237 7.69 9.45 3.66
CA LEU A 237 7.45 9.55 5.10
C LEU A 237 8.14 8.42 5.87
N VAL A 238 8.03 7.17 5.39
CA VAL A 238 8.69 6.02 6.02
C VAL A 238 10.21 6.16 5.95
N MET A 239 10.76 6.55 4.79
CA MET A 239 12.19 6.79 4.62
C MET A 239 12.71 7.92 5.52
N ALA A 240 11.95 9.00 5.68
CA ALA A 240 12.30 10.08 6.61
C ALA A 240 12.32 9.61 8.06
N GLY A 241 11.33 8.82 8.49
CA GLY A 241 11.29 8.24 9.82
C GLY A 241 12.44 7.26 10.08
N PHE A 242 12.66 6.31 9.17
CA PHE A 242 13.65 5.24 9.31
C PHE A 242 15.09 5.71 9.03
N SER A 243 15.37 6.10 7.78
CA SER A 243 16.73 6.49 7.35
C SER A 243 17.16 7.77 8.06
N GLY A 244 16.24 8.72 8.26
CA GLY A 244 16.50 9.92 9.05
C GLY A 244 16.88 9.60 10.49
N SER A 245 16.22 8.64 11.14
CA SER A 245 16.57 8.22 12.50
C SER A 245 17.93 7.54 12.60
N ILE A 246 18.30 6.72 11.62
CA ILE A 246 19.64 6.10 11.59
C ILE A 246 20.71 7.20 11.44
N GLY A 247 20.55 8.11 10.48
CA GLY A 247 21.48 9.21 10.28
C GLY A 247 21.59 10.14 11.49
N ALA A 248 20.45 10.55 12.06
CA ALA A 248 20.40 11.37 13.25
C ALA A 248 21.01 10.66 14.46
N THR A 249 20.75 9.36 14.64
CA THR A 249 21.34 8.55 15.71
C THR A 249 22.86 8.54 15.61
N THR A 250 23.42 8.27 14.43
CA THR A 250 24.87 8.25 14.22
C THR A 250 25.48 9.62 14.54
N LEU A 251 24.86 10.70 14.09
CA LEU A 251 25.34 12.06 14.37
C LEU A 251 25.26 12.41 15.86
N ILE A 252 24.14 12.11 16.52
CA ILE A 252 23.96 12.34 17.95
C ILE A 252 24.98 11.52 18.75
N ASP A 253 25.15 10.25 18.42
CA ASP A 253 26.09 9.37 19.13
C ASP A 253 27.54 9.82 18.92
N ALA A 254 27.90 10.32 17.74
CA ALA A 254 29.21 10.92 17.48
C ALA A 254 29.43 12.20 18.29
N ARG A 255 28.40 13.05 18.39
CA ARG A 255 28.45 14.31 19.17
C ARG A 255 28.56 14.07 20.67
N LEU A 256 27.98 12.97 21.16
CA LEU A 256 28.00 12.55 22.58
C LEU A 256 29.22 11.70 22.96
N GLY A 257 30.11 11.38 22.01
CA GLY A 257 31.34 10.63 22.23
C GLY A 257 31.15 9.11 22.38
N PHE A 258 30.07 8.54 21.81
CA PHE A 258 29.85 7.09 21.77
C PHE A 258 30.49 6.40 20.56
N VAL A 259 30.64 7.14 19.44
CA VAL A 259 31.28 6.68 18.20
C VAL A 259 32.19 7.80 17.66
N PRO A 260 33.25 7.47 16.90
CA PRO A 260 34.06 8.50 16.24
C PRO A 260 33.25 9.25 15.18
N ASP A 261 33.50 10.56 15.08
CA ASP A 261 33.00 11.42 14.01
C ASP A 261 33.99 11.39 12.85
N GLU A 262 33.58 10.82 11.73
CA GLU A 262 34.38 10.69 10.51
C GLU A 262 33.65 11.37 9.35
N MET A 263 34.07 12.59 9.02
CA MET A 263 33.54 13.35 7.88
C MET A 263 34.68 13.70 6.93
N GLY A 264 34.85 12.87 5.89
CA GLY A 264 35.94 12.99 4.93
C GLY A 264 37.31 12.88 5.62
N PRO A 265 38.22 13.86 5.49
CA PRO A 265 39.56 13.79 6.10
C PRO A 265 39.57 14.08 7.61
N ARG A 266 38.43 14.45 8.21
CA ARG A 266 38.36 14.86 9.62
C ARG A 266 37.92 13.68 10.48
N TYR A 267 38.85 13.13 11.26
CA TYR A 267 38.60 12.15 12.32
C TYR A 267 38.59 12.85 13.68
N ARG A 268 37.49 12.75 14.44
CA ARG A 268 37.40 13.29 15.80
C ARG A 268 36.67 12.31 16.72
N HIS A 269 37.36 11.84 17.76
CA HIS A 269 36.73 11.08 18.85
C HIS A 269 36.52 11.99 20.06
N ARG A 270 35.28 12.32 20.39
CA ARG A 270 34.94 13.21 21.51
C ARG A 270 34.95 12.46 22.83
N PRO A 271 35.24 13.14 23.96
CA PRO A 271 35.10 12.51 25.28
C PRO A 271 33.64 12.13 25.53
N HIS A 272 33.46 11.05 26.27
CA HIS A 272 32.15 10.50 26.57
C HIS A 272 31.32 11.47 27.43
N SER A 273 30.13 11.85 26.96
CA SER A 273 29.26 12.85 27.61
C SER A 273 28.74 12.46 29.00
N GLY A 274 28.87 11.19 29.40
CA GLY A 274 28.39 10.67 30.69
C GLY A 274 26.86 10.52 30.79
N LEU A 275 26.12 10.81 29.71
CA LEU A 275 24.66 10.72 29.71
C LEU A 275 24.17 9.27 29.82
N SER A 276 23.07 9.09 30.55
CA SER A 276 22.39 7.80 30.69
C SER A 276 21.76 7.36 29.37
N ARG A 277 21.54 6.04 29.19
CA ARG A 277 20.88 5.52 27.96
C ARG A 277 19.48 6.12 27.79
N ARG A 278 18.75 6.29 28.88
CA ARG A 278 17.43 6.93 28.90
C ARG A 278 17.47 8.36 28.40
N THR A 279 18.40 9.16 28.92
CA THR A 279 18.55 10.57 28.53
C THR A 279 18.92 10.69 27.06
N THR A 280 19.85 9.86 26.58
CA THR A 280 20.23 9.82 25.16
C THR A 280 19.07 9.41 24.26
N LEU A 281 18.27 8.42 24.67
CA LEU A 281 17.09 7.99 23.91
C LEU A 281 16.02 9.09 23.84
N ALA A 282 15.72 9.74 24.97
CA ALA A 282 14.78 10.86 25.02
C ALA A 282 15.25 12.04 24.13
N LEU A 283 16.56 12.33 24.14
CA LEU A 283 17.15 13.33 23.25
C LEU A 283 16.96 12.96 21.77
N LYS A 284 17.19 11.70 21.39
CA LYS A 284 16.98 11.22 20.02
C LYS A 284 15.52 11.38 19.58
N TRP A 285 14.57 11.02 20.45
CA TRP A 285 13.15 11.21 20.16
C TRP A 285 12.77 12.69 20.02
N ALA A 286 13.32 13.57 20.86
CA ALA A 286 13.07 15.01 20.78
C ALA A 286 13.64 15.62 19.50
N VAL A 287 14.88 15.28 19.14
CA VAL A 287 15.51 15.72 17.88
C VAL A 287 14.71 15.23 16.68
N MET A 288 14.26 13.97 16.69
CA MET A 288 13.44 13.43 15.61
C MET A 288 12.04 14.04 15.53
N GLY A 289 11.46 14.46 16.66
CA GLY A 289 10.20 15.23 16.65
C GLY A 289 10.38 16.58 15.96
N LEU A 290 11.47 17.29 16.23
CA LEU A 290 11.81 18.54 15.53
C LEU A 290 12.08 18.29 14.04
N ALA A 291 12.81 17.24 13.71
CA ALA A 291 13.08 16.86 12.32
C ALA A 291 11.78 16.52 11.58
N ALA A 292 10.83 15.80 12.21
CA ALA A 292 9.53 15.46 11.63
C ALA A 292 8.72 16.70 11.26
N VAL A 293 8.72 17.74 12.11
CA VAL A 293 8.10 19.04 11.80
C VAL A 293 8.72 19.65 10.55
N CYS A 294 10.05 19.74 10.47
CA CYS A 294 10.73 20.32 9.33
C CYS A 294 10.50 19.52 8.03
N VAL A 295 10.65 18.19 8.10
CA VAL A 295 10.54 17.31 6.93
C VAL A 295 9.10 17.29 6.41
N SER A 296 8.10 17.20 7.29
CA SER A 296 6.71 17.23 6.85
C SER A 296 6.35 18.55 6.17
N THR A 297 6.80 19.69 6.70
CA THR A 297 6.66 21.01 6.04
C THR A 297 7.28 21.02 4.65
N VAL A 298 8.51 20.50 4.55
CA VAL A 298 9.23 20.44 3.27
C VAL A 298 8.52 19.52 2.27
N TYR A 299 7.96 18.40 2.69
CA TYR A 299 7.26 17.47 1.81
C TYR A 299 5.96 18.03 1.27
N VAL A 300 5.16 18.70 2.11
CA VAL A 300 3.95 19.41 1.63
C VAL A 300 4.34 20.53 0.65
N ALA A 301 5.38 21.30 0.96
CA ALA A 301 5.86 22.37 0.07
C ALA A 301 6.38 21.84 -1.28
N ILE A 302 7.14 20.74 -1.27
CA ILE A 302 7.63 20.10 -2.51
C ILE A 302 6.46 19.52 -3.30
N GLY A 303 5.50 18.85 -2.64
CA GLY A 303 4.30 18.33 -3.31
C GLY A 303 3.53 19.44 -4.03
N ALA A 304 3.29 20.56 -3.35
CA ALA A 304 2.65 21.73 -3.95
C ALA A 304 3.47 22.32 -5.11
N ALA A 305 4.80 22.43 -4.96
CA ALA A 305 5.69 22.96 -6.00
C ALA A 305 5.78 22.06 -7.25
N LEU A 306 5.59 20.75 -7.10
CA LEU A 306 5.57 19.78 -8.19
C LEU A 306 4.18 19.65 -8.85
N GLY A 307 3.18 20.41 -8.38
CA GLY A 307 1.82 20.34 -8.90
C GLY A 307 1.04 19.09 -8.47
N MET A 308 1.41 18.47 -7.35
CA MET A 308 0.61 17.41 -6.75
C MET A 308 -0.67 18.03 -6.16
N PRO A 309 -1.87 17.51 -6.48
CA PRO A 309 -3.11 17.96 -5.86
C PRO A 309 -3.09 17.62 -4.36
N ILE A 310 -3.28 18.62 -3.52
CA ILE A 310 -3.30 18.51 -2.05
C ILE A 310 -4.47 19.35 -1.55
N ASP A 311 -5.64 18.73 -1.40
CA ASP A 311 -6.85 19.43 -0.94
C ASP A 311 -6.79 19.74 0.56
N HIS A 312 -6.16 18.85 1.34
CA HIS A 312 -6.03 18.96 2.79
C HIS A 312 -4.57 19.13 3.26
N PRO A 313 -3.91 20.26 2.97
CA PRO A 313 -2.47 20.43 3.24
C PRO A 313 -2.14 20.39 4.73
N TRP A 314 -3.04 20.92 5.58
CA TRP A 314 -2.84 20.88 7.03
C TRP A 314 -2.95 19.47 7.59
N LEU A 315 -3.95 18.70 7.14
CA LEU A 315 -4.13 17.31 7.56
C LEU A 315 -2.95 16.44 7.10
N LEU A 316 -2.50 16.62 5.86
CA LEU A 316 -1.33 15.93 5.31
C LEU A 316 -0.06 16.26 6.09
N TRP A 317 0.10 17.51 6.52
CA TRP A 317 1.22 17.93 7.36
C TRP A 317 1.18 17.27 8.75
N VAL A 318 0.05 17.33 9.46
CA VAL A 318 -0.10 16.68 10.77
C VAL A 318 0.13 15.18 10.67
N PHE A 319 -0.43 14.55 9.64
CA PHE A 319 -0.24 13.14 9.34
C PHE A 319 1.23 12.81 9.09
N GLY A 320 1.90 13.57 8.21
CA GLY A 320 3.32 13.38 7.91
C GLY A 320 4.20 13.50 9.14
N PHE A 321 3.96 14.51 9.99
CA PHE A 321 4.63 14.64 11.29
C PHE A 321 4.42 13.39 12.17
N ALA A 322 3.17 12.95 12.33
CA ALA A 322 2.82 11.82 13.18
C ALA A 322 3.48 10.52 12.71
N MET A 323 3.48 10.25 11.40
CA MET A 323 4.09 9.06 10.81
C MET A 323 5.61 9.06 10.99
N ILE A 324 6.29 10.15 10.60
CA ILE A 324 7.76 10.26 10.72
C ILE A 324 8.19 10.09 12.18
N TRP A 325 7.51 10.75 13.11
CA TRP A 325 7.90 10.71 14.51
C TRP A 325 7.60 9.35 15.16
N SER A 326 6.46 8.73 14.85
CA SER A 326 6.12 7.39 15.33
C SER A 326 7.16 6.36 14.88
N ILE A 327 7.50 6.35 13.59
CA ILE A 327 8.54 5.47 13.04
C ILE A 327 9.88 5.74 13.72
N ALA A 328 10.25 7.01 13.90
CA ALA A 328 11.48 7.38 14.57
C ALA A 328 11.54 6.92 16.04
N ILE A 329 10.41 6.92 16.74
CA ILE A 329 10.32 6.41 18.10
C ILE A 329 10.66 4.92 18.13
N VAL A 330 10.03 4.14 17.26
CA VAL A 330 10.24 2.68 17.16
C VAL A 330 11.68 2.37 16.79
N VAL A 331 12.22 2.99 15.74
CA VAL A 331 13.59 2.77 15.26
C VAL A 331 14.61 3.04 16.35
N ASN A 332 14.49 4.17 17.04
CA ASN A 332 15.41 4.55 18.11
C ASN A 332 15.25 3.67 19.35
N ALA A 333 14.05 3.20 19.67
CA ALA A 333 13.81 2.26 20.76
C ALA A 333 14.50 0.93 20.50
N VAL A 334 14.32 0.35 19.30
CA VAL A 334 14.99 -0.90 18.89
C VAL A 334 16.51 -0.75 18.96
N ASN A 335 17.06 0.35 18.42
CA ASN A 335 18.50 0.62 18.46
C ASN A 335 19.03 0.80 19.89
N ALA A 336 18.24 1.39 20.80
CA ALA A 336 18.65 1.57 22.19
C ALA A 336 18.74 0.23 22.96
N LEU A 337 17.92 -0.75 22.58
CA LEU A 337 17.85 -2.07 23.22
C LEU A 337 18.88 -3.04 22.65
N VAL A 338 18.97 -3.14 21.33
CA VAL A 338 19.77 -4.17 20.65
C VAL A 338 21.13 -3.64 20.14
N GLY A 339 21.35 -2.31 20.19
CA GLY A 339 22.59 -1.69 19.69
C GLY A 339 22.67 -1.73 18.17
N ASN A 340 23.85 -2.00 17.61
CA ASN A 340 24.08 -1.97 16.16
C ASN A 340 23.25 -3.02 15.39
N LEU A 341 22.91 -4.15 16.00
CA LEU A 341 22.00 -5.14 15.41
C LEU A 341 20.59 -4.58 15.22
N GLY A 342 20.21 -3.54 15.98
CA GLY A 342 18.95 -2.84 15.80
C GLY A 342 18.82 -2.21 14.41
N MET A 343 19.92 -1.81 13.77
CA MET A 343 19.88 -1.29 12.39
C MET A 343 19.42 -2.37 11.41
N THR A 344 19.93 -3.60 11.55
CA THR A 344 19.51 -4.74 10.72
C THR A 344 18.05 -5.11 10.99
N VAL A 345 17.63 -5.14 12.26
CA VAL A 345 16.22 -5.42 12.61
C VAL A 345 15.28 -4.36 12.01
N ASN A 346 15.63 -3.08 12.14
CA ASN A 346 14.85 -1.99 11.55
C ASN A 346 14.85 -2.04 10.02
N LEU A 347 15.96 -2.44 9.39
CA LEU A 347 16.02 -2.65 7.93
C LEU A 347 15.01 -3.72 7.48
N PHE A 348 14.86 -4.81 8.23
CA PHE A 348 13.85 -5.82 7.91
C PHE A 348 12.43 -5.27 8.03
N ILE A 349 12.13 -4.56 9.12
CA ILE A 349 10.80 -4.04 9.40
C ILE A 349 10.39 -2.96 8.38
N PHE A 350 11.26 -1.98 8.12
CA PHE A 350 10.89 -0.77 7.36
C PHE A 350 11.32 -0.78 5.89
N ILE A 351 12.09 -1.78 5.45
CA ILE A 351 12.48 -1.91 4.03
C ILE A 351 12.09 -3.28 3.49
N VAL A 352 12.62 -4.37 4.07
CA VAL A 352 12.44 -5.72 3.49
C VAL A 352 10.95 -6.12 3.46
N LEU A 353 10.22 -5.88 4.55
CA LEU A 353 8.81 -6.23 4.62
C LEU A 353 7.89 -5.14 4.04
N ALA A 354 8.37 -3.91 3.96
CA ALA A 354 7.54 -2.73 3.68
C ALA A 354 6.92 -2.70 2.28
N LEU A 355 7.71 -2.94 1.23
CA LEU A 355 7.23 -2.78 -0.14
C LEU A 355 6.16 -3.82 -0.51
N PRO A 356 6.34 -5.13 -0.21
CA PRO A 356 5.35 -6.15 -0.57
C PRO A 356 4.04 -5.98 0.22
N SER A 357 4.09 -5.54 1.47
CA SER A 357 2.90 -5.36 2.31
C SER A 357 2.21 -4.00 2.14
N ALA A 358 2.79 -3.07 1.39
CA ALA A 358 2.29 -1.70 1.30
C ALA A 358 0.87 -1.61 0.71
N GLY A 359 0.48 -2.52 -0.18
CA GLY A 359 -0.82 -2.47 -0.86
C GLY A 359 -0.94 -1.36 -1.92
N GLY A 360 0.15 -0.66 -2.24
CA GLY A 360 0.11 0.54 -3.08
C GLY A 360 0.13 0.28 -4.58
N THR A 361 1.04 -0.58 -5.04
CA THR A 361 1.15 -0.95 -6.46
C THR A 361 0.40 -2.24 -6.78
N LEU A 362 0.34 -3.15 -5.80
CA LEU A 362 -0.42 -4.39 -5.85
C LEU A 362 -1.47 -4.33 -4.75
N PRO A 363 -2.76 -4.63 -5.03
CA PRO A 363 -3.75 -4.77 -3.99
C PRO A 363 -3.39 -5.93 -3.06
N LEU A 364 -3.77 -5.83 -1.78
CA LEU A 364 -3.48 -6.87 -0.78
C LEU A 364 -4.18 -8.21 -1.09
N GLU A 365 -5.19 -8.15 -1.93
CA GLU A 365 -5.96 -9.27 -2.45
C GLU A 365 -5.16 -10.11 -3.45
N ALA A 366 -4.15 -9.53 -4.10
CA ALA A 366 -3.35 -10.17 -5.15
C ALA A 366 -1.94 -10.58 -4.69
N VAL A 367 -1.68 -10.55 -3.38
CA VAL A 367 -0.40 -10.98 -2.79
C VAL A 367 -0.59 -12.23 -1.93
N PRO A 368 0.47 -13.04 -1.72
CA PRO A 368 0.37 -14.25 -0.91
C PRO A 368 -0.19 -13.99 0.50
N PRO A 369 -0.90 -14.95 1.12
CA PRO A 369 -1.59 -14.75 2.41
C PRO A 369 -0.69 -14.25 3.54
N PHE A 370 0.58 -14.68 3.56
CA PHE A 370 1.56 -14.19 4.53
C PHE A 370 1.83 -12.68 4.38
N ILE A 371 1.93 -12.18 3.15
CA ILE A 371 2.15 -10.74 2.88
C ILE A 371 0.90 -9.93 3.20
N ARG A 372 -0.28 -10.47 2.88
CA ARG A 372 -1.58 -9.88 3.25
C ARG A 372 -1.70 -9.74 4.78
N TRP A 373 -1.32 -10.79 5.52
CA TRP A 373 -1.28 -10.75 6.98
C TRP A 373 -0.29 -9.70 7.51
N LEU A 374 0.91 -9.57 6.92
CA LEU A 374 1.85 -8.52 7.28
C LEU A 374 1.24 -7.12 7.11
N GLY A 375 0.53 -6.87 5.99
CA GLY A 375 -0.14 -5.60 5.73
C GLY A 375 -1.08 -5.16 6.87
N SER A 376 -1.64 -6.09 7.65
CA SER A 376 -2.55 -5.75 8.75
C SER A 376 -1.94 -4.87 9.84
N PHE A 377 -0.61 -4.93 10.04
CA PHE A 377 0.12 -4.19 11.07
C PHE A 377 1.39 -3.49 10.57
N GLU A 378 1.88 -3.84 9.38
CA GLU A 378 3.16 -3.33 8.88
C GLU A 378 3.08 -1.79 8.64
N PRO A 379 4.09 -1.01 9.10
CA PRO A 379 4.02 0.45 9.07
C PRO A 379 3.80 1.05 7.67
N MET A 380 4.49 0.57 6.63
CA MET A 380 4.36 1.11 5.28
C MET A 380 2.94 0.99 4.74
N HIS A 381 2.24 -0.12 4.97
CA HIS A 381 0.82 -0.24 4.61
C HIS A 381 -0.03 0.84 5.29
N GLN A 382 0.16 1.01 6.60
CA GLN A 382 -0.61 1.98 7.38
C GLN A 382 -0.34 3.42 6.93
N VAL A 383 0.93 3.77 6.66
CA VAL A 383 1.29 5.09 6.11
C VAL A 383 0.67 5.29 4.73
N TYR A 384 0.67 4.26 3.88
CA TYR A 384 0.07 4.32 2.55
C TYR A 384 -1.44 4.57 2.59
N VAL A 385 -2.21 3.76 3.31
CA VAL A 385 -3.67 3.91 3.36
C VAL A 385 -4.08 5.26 3.96
N GLY A 386 -3.34 5.76 4.97
CA GLY A 386 -3.58 7.09 5.53
C GLY A 386 -3.24 8.23 4.57
N ALA A 387 -2.10 8.15 3.86
CA ALA A 387 -1.74 9.14 2.85
C ALA A 387 -2.75 9.15 1.69
N ARG A 388 -3.18 7.95 1.25
CA ARG A 388 -4.21 7.77 0.21
C ARG A 388 -5.55 8.36 0.64
N ALA A 389 -5.98 8.12 1.87
CA ALA A 389 -7.21 8.68 2.42
C ALA A 389 -7.21 10.22 2.36
N ILE A 390 -6.11 10.86 2.77
CA ILE A 390 -5.99 12.32 2.76
C ILE A 390 -5.94 12.89 1.35
N LEU A 391 -5.22 12.22 0.44
CA LEU A 391 -4.97 12.74 -0.90
C LEU A 391 -6.12 12.48 -1.87
N TYR A 392 -6.85 11.37 -1.73
CA TYR A 392 -7.84 10.93 -2.72
C TYR A 392 -9.25 10.69 -2.17
N PHE A 393 -9.42 10.57 -0.85
CA PHE A 393 -10.71 10.24 -0.23
C PHE A 393 -11.10 11.27 0.85
N ASP A 394 -10.81 12.56 0.58
CA ASP A 394 -11.20 13.71 1.41
C ASP A 394 -10.74 13.66 2.89
N GLY A 395 -9.77 12.79 3.23
CA GLY A 395 -9.39 12.56 4.62
C GLY A 395 -10.42 11.76 5.43
N GLY A 396 -11.27 10.98 4.75
CA GLY A 396 -12.25 10.10 5.38
C GLY A 396 -11.62 9.19 6.44
N TRP A 397 -12.25 9.13 7.61
CA TRP A 397 -11.77 8.32 8.73
C TRP A 397 -11.76 6.83 8.38
N ASP A 398 -12.82 6.38 7.73
CA ASP A 398 -13.04 4.98 7.35
C ASP A 398 -12.29 4.58 6.08
N ALA A 399 -11.88 5.55 5.24
CA ALA A 399 -11.01 5.34 4.07
C ALA A 399 -9.55 4.93 4.39
N GLY A 400 -9.24 4.73 5.68
CA GLY A 400 -7.95 4.25 6.17
C GLY A 400 -7.19 5.24 7.04
N LEU A 401 -7.61 6.52 7.11
CA LEU A 401 -6.94 7.53 7.94
C LEU A 401 -6.99 7.18 9.43
N GLY A 402 -8.16 6.75 9.92
CA GLY A 402 -8.34 6.39 11.32
C GLY A 402 -7.44 5.24 11.73
N ARG A 403 -7.41 4.17 10.92
CA ARG A 403 -6.55 3.01 11.13
C ARG A 403 -5.07 3.40 11.13
N ALA A 404 -4.63 4.24 10.19
CA ALA A 404 -3.25 4.70 10.11
C ALA A 404 -2.81 5.49 11.36
N LEU A 405 -3.63 6.42 11.82
CA LEU A 405 -3.35 7.21 13.03
C LEU A 405 -3.36 6.36 14.29
N VAL A 406 -4.30 5.44 14.43
CA VAL A 406 -4.36 4.48 15.55
C VAL A 406 -3.12 3.59 15.55
N ALA A 407 -2.75 3.00 14.41
CA ALA A 407 -1.57 2.17 14.28
C ALA A 407 -0.28 2.94 14.63
N ALA A 408 -0.14 4.17 14.13
CA ALA A 408 0.99 5.03 14.46
C ALA A 408 1.03 5.40 15.95
N GLY A 409 -0.13 5.70 16.56
CA GLY A 409 -0.23 5.98 17.99
C GLY A 409 0.14 4.78 18.86
N VAL A 410 -0.37 3.59 18.52
CA VAL A 410 -0.03 2.32 19.19
C VAL A 410 1.45 2.00 19.05
N ALA A 411 2.01 2.11 17.85
CA ALA A 411 3.44 1.87 17.60
C ALA A 411 4.32 2.85 18.38
N ALA A 412 3.96 4.14 18.43
CA ALA A 412 4.66 5.13 19.23
C ALA A 412 4.57 4.82 20.72
N ALA A 413 3.39 4.51 21.25
CA ALA A 413 3.19 4.16 22.66
C ALA A 413 4.01 2.92 23.05
N LEU A 414 3.99 1.87 22.24
CA LEU A 414 4.79 0.67 22.44
C LEU A 414 6.30 0.98 22.38
N GLY A 415 6.75 1.75 21.40
CA GLY A 415 8.14 2.16 21.26
C GLY A 415 8.64 3.00 22.45
N LEU A 416 7.82 3.94 22.92
CA LEU A 416 8.10 4.73 24.13
C LEU A 416 8.18 3.81 25.36
N LEU A 417 7.19 2.95 25.57
CA LEU A 417 7.13 2.03 26.72
C LEU A 417 8.34 1.08 26.72
N VAL A 418 8.55 0.36 25.63
CA VAL A 418 9.61 -0.64 25.47
C VAL A 418 10.99 0.02 25.56
N GLY A 419 11.16 1.18 24.91
CA GLY A 419 12.39 1.98 24.97
C GLY A 419 12.70 2.45 26.39
N LEU A 420 11.73 3.06 27.09
CA LEU A 420 11.92 3.58 28.45
C LEU A 420 12.13 2.46 29.48
N VAL A 421 11.34 1.39 29.41
CA VAL A 421 11.44 0.26 30.34
C VAL A 421 12.76 -0.48 30.14
N GLY A 422 13.13 -0.79 28.89
CA GLY A 422 14.34 -1.53 28.61
C GLY A 422 15.61 -0.73 28.92
N THR A 423 15.66 0.56 28.55
CA THR A 423 16.78 1.43 28.98
C THR A 423 16.80 1.62 30.50
N ARG A 424 15.63 1.64 31.17
CA ARG A 424 15.55 1.66 32.64
C ARG A 424 16.12 0.41 33.28
N ALA A 425 15.85 -0.76 32.73
CA ALA A 425 16.41 -2.01 33.20
C ALA A 425 17.94 -2.05 33.02
N TYR A 426 18.47 -1.59 31.88
CA TYR A 426 19.91 -1.53 31.64
C TYR A 426 20.63 -0.61 32.62
N ASP A 427 20.12 0.60 32.81
CA ASP A 427 20.72 1.58 33.71
C ASP A 427 20.66 1.09 35.17
N ARG A 428 19.57 0.42 35.60
CA ARG A 428 19.47 -0.18 36.96
C ARG A 428 20.49 -1.30 37.18
N ARG A 429 20.83 -2.05 36.12
CA ARG A 429 21.83 -3.13 36.17
C ARG A 429 23.27 -2.63 36.02
N GLY A 430 23.49 -1.32 35.95
CA GLY A 430 24.83 -0.74 35.76
C GLY A 430 25.44 -1.03 34.39
N LEU A 431 24.63 -1.44 33.40
CA LEU A 431 25.06 -1.72 32.02
C LEU A 431 25.12 -0.43 31.18
N GLY A 432 25.72 0.60 31.77
CA GLY A 432 25.96 1.88 31.11
C GLY A 432 26.88 1.71 29.90
N ARG A 433 26.71 2.58 28.90
CA ARG A 433 27.71 2.73 27.83
C ARG A 433 28.88 3.50 28.43
N VAL A 434 29.82 2.83 29.09
CA VAL A 434 31.06 3.45 29.60
C VAL A 434 32.23 2.57 29.19
N HIS A 435 33.30 3.15 28.66
CA HIS A 435 34.53 2.41 28.38
C HIS A 435 35.10 1.84 29.69
N ARG A 436 35.34 0.53 29.72
CA ARG A 436 35.74 -0.23 30.92
C ARG A 436 37.09 0.21 31.51
N GLU A 437 37.89 1.00 30.78
CA GLU A 437 39.25 1.38 31.15
C GLU A 437 39.31 2.32 32.37
N VAL A 438 38.30 3.16 32.62
CA VAL A 438 38.30 4.10 33.76
C VAL A 438 38.13 3.39 35.12
N ARG A 439 37.70 2.12 35.15
CA ARG A 439 37.55 1.38 36.42
C ARG A 439 38.87 0.80 36.95
N ALA A 440 39.91 0.71 36.12
CA ALA A 440 41.19 0.12 36.50
C ALA A 440 42.12 1.11 37.23
N GLU A 441 42.00 2.41 36.98
CA GLU A 441 42.88 3.42 37.59
C GLU A 441 42.48 3.84 39.02
N GLY A 442 41.31 3.42 39.50
CA GLY A 442 40.82 3.77 40.84
C GLY A 442 41.22 2.80 41.97
N LEU A 443 41.99 1.74 41.69
CA LEU A 443 42.30 0.67 42.64
C LEU A 443 43.81 0.48 42.96
N THR A 444 44.70 1.34 42.44
CA THR A 444 46.16 1.22 42.67
C THR A 444 46.80 2.41 43.39
N ALA A 445 46.01 3.25 44.06
CA ALA A 445 46.56 4.24 45.00
C ALA A 445 46.58 3.65 46.43
N GLU A 446 47.56 2.79 46.72
CA GLU A 446 47.95 2.52 48.12
C GLU A 446 48.67 3.76 48.70
N PRO A 447 48.50 4.07 49.99
CA PRO A 447 49.00 5.31 50.57
C PRO A 447 50.50 5.21 50.85
N ALA A 448 51.20 6.32 50.59
CA ALA A 448 52.60 6.49 50.99
C ALA A 448 52.76 6.26 52.49
N SER A 449 53.66 5.35 52.87
CA SER A 449 54.13 5.18 54.25
C SER A 449 55.64 5.36 54.34
N ALA A 450 56.01 6.26 55.25
CA ALA A 450 57.31 6.52 55.89
C ALA A 450 58.43 7.14 55.04
#